data_AF-A0A362XFY8-F1
#
_entry.id   AF-A0A362XFY8-F1
#
_cell.length_a   1.000
_cell.length_b   1.000
_cell.length_c   1.000
_cell.angle_alpha   90.00
_cell.angle_beta   90.00
_cell.angle_gamma   90.00
#
_symmetry.space_group_name_H-M   'P 1'
#
loop_
_entity.id
_entity.type
_entity.pdbx_description
1 polymer ?
#
loop_
_entity_poly.entity_id
_entity_poly.type
_entity_poly.pdbx_seq_one_letter_code
_entity_poly.pdbx_strand_id
1 'polypeptide(L)' 'MAKLGFKYAQSVLQKVSFNEELFFKEVRKAIHYLLPKDLVKLQNWLQIYTSDKPELQPAISYINGSALFA' A
#
# COMPACT_ATOMS: atom_id res chain seq x y z
N MET A 1 -15.55 -9.12 8.66
CA MET A 1 -14.34 -8.31 8.96
C MET A 1 -14.57 -6.89 8.46
N ALA A 2 -14.20 -5.87 9.24
CA ALA A 2 -14.42 -4.47 8.85
C ALA A 2 -13.47 -4.06 7.73
N LYS A 3 -14.01 -3.40 6.70
CA LYS A 3 -13.24 -2.87 5.57
C LYS A 3 -12.46 -1.64 6.03
N LEU A 4 -11.17 -1.58 5.73
CA LEU A 4 -10.37 -0.38 6.02
C LEU A 4 -10.75 0.72 5.03
N GLY A 5 -10.84 1.96 5.49
CA GLY A 5 -10.98 3.11 4.60
C GLY A 5 -9.63 3.49 3.98
N PHE A 6 -9.62 3.82 2.68
CA PHE A 6 -8.41 4.25 1.97
C PHE A 6 -7.64 5.37 2.70
N LYS A 7 -8.34 6.39 3.21
CA LYS A 7 -7.73 7.50 3.96
C LYS A 7 -6.97 7.04 5.21
N TYR A 8 -7.50 6.04 5.92
CA TYR A 8 -6.82 5.48 7.09
C TYR A 8 -5.55 4.75 6.68
N ALA A 9 -5.65 3.87 5.66
CA ALA A 9 -4.48 3.16 5.13
C ALA A 9 -3.37 4.14 4.70
N GLN A 10 -3.73 5.17 3.95
CA GLN A 10 -2.79 6.21 3.51
C GLN A 10 -2.12 6.92 4.70
N SER A 11 -2.87 7.29 5.73
CA SER A 11 -2.31 7.95 6.92
C SER A 11 -1.33 7.06 7.67
N VAL A 12 -1.64 5.75 7.79
CA VAL A 12 -0.71 4.79 8.40
C VAL A 12 0.57 4.68 7.59
N LEU A 13 0.47 4.50 6.27
CA LEU A 13 1.61 4.38 5.36
C LEU A 13 2.52 5.61 5.41
N GLN A 14 1.95 6.81 5.44
CA GLN A 14 2.72 8.05 5.60
C GLN A 14 3.44 8.14 6.94
N LYS A 15 2.82 7.66 8.03
CA LYS A 15 3.44 7.69 9.36
C LYS A 15 4.61 6.72 9.48
N VAL A 16 4.55 5.58 8.80
CA VAL A 16 5.59 4.54 8.88
C VAL A 16 6.64 4.63 7.78
N SER A 17 6.56 5.62 6.88
CA SER A 17 7.44 5.75 5.72
C SER A 17 8.92 6.02 6.06
N PHE A 18 9.23 6.30 7.32
CA PHE A 18 10.62 6.46 7.79
C PHE A 18 11.35 5.11 7.96
N ASN A 19 10.63 3.99 7.91
CA ASN A 19 11.18 2.64 8.07
C ASN A 19 10.63 1.72 6.98
N GLU A 20 11.50 1.26 6.09
CA GLU A 20 11.14 0.45 4.92
C GLU A 20 10.42 -0.84 5.29
N GLU A 21 10.93 -1.58 6.28
CA GLU A 21 10.36 -2.86 6.72
C GLU A 21 8.93 -2.69 7.25
N LEU A 22 8.73 -1.67 8.09
CA LEU A 22 7.42 -1.33 8.63
C LEU A 22 6.47 -0.85 7.54
N PHE A 23 6.97 -0.03 6.60
CA PHE A 23 6.19 0.42 5.46
C PHE A 23 5.68 -0.76 4.62
N PHE A 24 6.55 -1.69 4.23
CA PHE A 24 6.16 -2.88 3.47
C PHE A 24 5.15 -3.74 4.21
N LYS A 25 5.31 -3.89 5.54
CA LYS A 25 4.35 -4.62 6.39
C LYS A 25 2.97 -3.98 6.37
N GLU A 26 2.88 -2.66 6.49
CA GLU A 26 1.62 -1.93 6.46
C GLU A 26 0.99 -1.88 5.05
N VAL A 27 1.79 -1.85 3.98
CA VAL A 27 1.28 -1.97 2.59
C VAL A 27 0.57 -3.31 2.40
N ARG A 28 1.19 -4.42 2.84
CA ARG A 28 0.56 -5.75 2.74
C ARG A 28 -0.74 -5.84 3.54
N LYS A 29 -0.80 -5.22 4.73
CA LYS A 29 -2.05 -5.11 5.50
C LYS A 29 -3.11 -4.31 4.71
N ALA A 30 -2.74 -3.15 4.18
CA ALA A 30 -3.66 -2.34 3.38
C ALA A 30 -4.23 -3.14 2.19
N ILE A 31 -3.40 -3.92 1.50
CA ILE A 31 -3.84 -4.79 0.40
C ILE A 31 -4.90 -5.79 0.86
N HIS A 32 -4.73 -6.40 2.03
CA HIS A 32 -5.67 -7.38 2.56
C HIS A 32 -7.01 -6.75 3.00
N TYR A 33 -7.01 -5.50 3.50
CA TYR A 33 -8.20 -4.88 4.10
C TYR A 33 -8.98 -3.93 3.17
N LEU A 34 -8.38 -3.45 2.08
CA LEU A 34 -9.03 -2.51 1.15
C LEU A 34 -10.00 -3.19 0.17
N LEU A 35 -10.94 -2.41 -0.38
CA LEU A 35 -11.81 -2.87 -1.48
C LEU A 35 -11.01 -2.88 -2.78
N PRO A 36 -11.37 -3.71 -3.78
CA PRO A 36 -10.73 -3.66 -5.10
C PRO A 36 -10.62 -2.24 -5.67
N LYS A 37 -11.69 -1.43 -5.55
CA LYS A 37 -11.69 -0.02 -5.98
C LYS A 37 -10.67 0.86 -5.24
N ASP A 38 -10.37 0.54 -3.99
CA ASP A 38 -9.43 1.30 -3.17
C ASP A 38 -7.99 0.75 -3.30
N LEU A 39 -7.81 -0.50 -3.76
CA LEU A 39 -6.50 -1.03 -4.18
C LEU A 39 -5.96 -0.29 -5.40
N VAL A 40 -6.82 0.02 -6.38
CA VAL A 40 -6.43 0.84 -7.54
C VAL A 40 -5.96 2.23 -7.08
N LYS A 41 -6.66 2.84 -6.10
CA LYS A 41 -6.23 4.11 -5.51
C LYS A 41 -4.91 3.98 -4.77
N LEU A 42 -4.71 2.89 -4.02
CA LEU A 42 -3.46 2.61 -3.32
C LEU A 42 -2.29 2.49 -4.29
N GLN A 43 -2.47 1.81 -5.42
CA GLN A 43 -1.44 1.68 -6.45
C GLN A 43 -1.01 3.03 -7.02
N ASN A 44 -1.98 3.84 -7.46
CA ASN A 44 -1.71 5.17 -8.02
C ASN A 44 -1.05 6.07 -6.98
N TRP A 45 -1.50 5.99 -5.72
CA TRP A 45 -0.91 6.76 -4.64
C TRP A 45 0.52 6.32 -4.35
N LEU A 46 0.81 5.02 -4.30
CA LEU A 46 2.18 4.53 -4.09
C LEU A 46 3.12 5.00 -5.20
N GLN A 47 2.72 4.90 -6.47
CA GLN A 47 3.53 5.39 -7.60
C GLN A 47 3.97 6.85 -7.45
N ILE A 48 3.05 7.71 -6.98
CA ILE A 48 3.35 9.12 -6.74
C ILE A 48 4.17 9.30 -5.47
N TYR A 49 3.76 8.66 -4.37
CA TYR A 49 4.34 8.86 -3.03
C TYR A 49 5.77 8.34 -2.89
N THR A 50 6.11 7.30 -3.66
CA THR A 50 7.45 6.71 -3.68
C THR A 50 8.30 7.22 -4.85
N SER A 51 7.85 8.23 -5.58
CA SER A 51 8.64 8.82 -6.68
C SER A 51 9.94 9.46 -6.21
N ASP A 52 9.94 10.04 -5.00
CA ASP A 52 11.08 10.64 -4.32
C ASP A 52 11.71 9.72 -3.25
N LYS A 53 11.23 8.48 -3.13
CA LYS A 53 11.65 7.48 -2.12
C LYS A 53 11.92 6.13 -2.80
N PRO A 54 13.06 6.00 -3.53
CA PRO A 54 13.40 4.79 -4.28
C PRO A 54 13.38 3.52 -3.41
N GLU A 55 13.73 3.65 -2.13
CA GLU A 55 13.72 2.57 -1.14
C GLU A 55 12.31 2.00 -0.88
N LEU A 56 11.25 2.80 -1.08
CA LEU A 56 9.86 2.37 -0.88
C LEU A 56 9.18 1.88 -2.17
N GLN A 57 9.74 2.17 -3.36
CA GLN A 57 9.16 1.76 -4.65
C GLN A 57 8.86 0.26 -4.79
N PRO A 58 9.66 -0.68 -4.22
CA PRO A 58 9.35 -2.11 -4.31
C PRO A 58 7.94 -2.47 -3.80
N ALA A 59 7.34 -1.65 -2.94
CA ALA A 59 5.99 -1.85 -2.42
C ALA A 59 4.91 -1.90 -3.52
N ILE A 60 5.12 -1.22 -4.65
CA ILE A 60 4.17 -1.19 -5.78
C ILE A 60 3.97 -2.61 -6.36
N SER A 61 5.02 -3.43 -6.35
CA SER A 61 4.98 -4.81 -6.86
C SER A 61 4.01 -5.72 -6.09
N TYR A 62 3.77 -5.43 -4.79
CA TYR A 62 2.88 -6.22 -3.95
C TYR A 62 1.42 -6.15 -4.39
N ILE A 63 1.01 -5.08 -5.08
CA ILE A 63 -0.36 -4.93 -5.56
C ILE A 63 -0.56 -5.78 -6.82
N ASN A 64 0.41 -5.76 -7.75
CA ASN A 64 0.35 -6.52 -9.00
C ASN A 64 0.41 -8.04 -8.77
N GLY A 65 1.11 -8.50 -7.73
CA GLY A 65 1.20 -9.93 -7.37
C GLY A 65 -0.07 -10.52 -6.74
N SER A 66 -1.06 -9.69 -6.38
CA SER A 66 -2.31 -10.16 -5.75
C SER A 66 -3.26 -10.90 -6.72
N ALA A 67 -2.98 -10.87 -8.03
CA ALA A 67 -3.69 -11.65 -9.04
C ALA A 67 -3.22 -13.12 -9.16
N LEU A 68 -2.19 -13.55 -8.41
CA LEU A 68 -1.66 -14.93 -8.46
C LEU A 68 -2.30 -15.89 -7.44
N PHE A 69 -3.31 -15.44 -6.70
CA PHE A 69 -4.05 -16.27 -5.73
C PHE A 69 -5.59 -16.13 -5.87
N ALA A 70 -6.08 -15.77 -7.05
CA ALA A 70 -7.51 -15.82 -7.38
C ALA A 70 -7.83 -17.11 -8.15
#